data_AF-A0AAD9XIG7-F1
#
_entry.id   AF-A0AAD9XIG7-F1
#
_cell.length_a   1.000
_cell.length_b   1.000
_cell.length_c   1.000
_cell.angle_alpha   90.00
_cell.angle_beta   90.00
_cell.angle_gamma   90.00
#
_symmetry.space_group_name_H-M   'P 1'
#
loop_
_entity.id
_entity.type
_entity.pdbx_description
1 polymer ?
#
loop_
_entity_poly.entity_id
_entity_poly.type
_entity_poly.pdbx_seq_one_letter_code
_entity_poly.pdbx_strand_id
1 'polypeptide(L)'
;MATYKGIKFSLDCGLRPCIFESDKSNTVNRIVNGGHRLSNFGHILDEIDVIKRGSPGMKFRCTSKIANRAAQWLAKYGLDNTNDLAWMEDMPGGIRYLVEAYKIM
;
A
#
# COMPACT_ATOMS: atom_id res chain seq x y z
N MET A 1 5.23 3.88 6.13
CA MET A 1 5.78 4.42 4.86
C MET A 1 5.18 3.75 3.63
N ALA A 2 5.31 2.43 3.42
CA ALA A 2 4.81 1.76 2.20
C ALA A 2 3.31 2.04 1.92
N THR A 3 2.44 1.89 2.91
CA THR A 3 1.00 2.19 2.78
C THR A 3 0.75 3.64 2.37
N TYR A 4 1.45 4.61 2.99
CA TYR A 4 1.32 6.02 2.64
C TYR A 4 1.73 6.30 1.19
N LYS A 5 2.87 5.77 0.74
CA LYS A 5 3.31 5.91 -0.65
C LYS A 5 2.32 5.27 -1.63
N GLY A 6 1.78 4.10 -1.30
CA GLY A 6 0.75 3.43 -2.10
C GLY A 6 -0.54 4.24 -2.20
N ILE A 7 -0.97 4.91 -1.12
CA ILE A 7 -2.09 5.85 -1.14
C ILE A 7 -1.77 7.00 -2.10
N LYS A 8 -0.66 7.72 -1.90
CA LYS A 8 -0.28 8.85 -2.78
C LYS A 8 -0.25 8.45 -4.25
N PHE A 9 0.43 7.37 -4.58
CA PHE A 9 0.49 6.83 -5.93
C PHE A 9 -0.90 6.56 -6.53
N SER A 10 -1.81 5.95 -5.76
CA SER A 10 -3.17 5.72 -6.24
C SER A 10 -3.92 7.02 -6.54
N LEU A 11 -3.67 8.10 -5.79
CA LEU A 11 -4.28 9.40 -6.04
C LEU A 11 -3.71 10.00 -7.33
N ASP A 12 -2.40 9.93 -7.51
CA ASP A 12 -1.69 10.45 -8.68
C ASP A 12 -2.14 9.71 -9.96
N CYS A 13 -2.41 8.41 -9.86
CA CYS A 13 -2.96 7.61 -10.96
C CYS A 13 -4.48 7.75 -11.15
N GLY A 14 -5.18 8.53 -10.33
CA GLY A 14 -6.65 8.67 -10.40
C GLY A 14 -7.44 7.41 -10.03
N LEU A 15 -6.82 6.45 -9.33
CA LEU A 15 -7.46 5.21 -8.90
C LEU A 15 -8.42 5.51 -7.73
N ARG A 16 -9.72 5.68 -8.01
CA ARG A 16 -10.79 5.82 -7.00
C ARG A 16 -12.11 5.25 -7.53
N PRO A 17 -12.92 4.56 -6.69
CA PRO A 17 -12.66 4.21 -5.29
C PRO A 17 -11.66 3.04 -5.12
N CYS A 18 -10.95 3.00 -4.00
CA CYS A 18 -9.89 2.02 -3.73
C CYS A 18 -10.00 1.35 -2.36
N ILE A 19 -9.57 0.09 -2.29
CA ILE A 19 -9.35 -0.66 -1.05
C ILE A 19 -7.84 -0.86 -0.88
N PHE A 20 -7.28 -0.33 0.20
CA PHE A 20 -5.88 -0.53 0.56
C PHE A 20 -5.76 -1.71 1.51
N GLU A 21 -4.99 -2.71 1.09
CA GLU A 21 -4.73 -3.91 1.90
C GLU A 21 -3.31 -3.89 2.48
N SER A 22 -3.16 -4.47 3.68
CA SER A 22 -1.87 -4.67 4.33
C SER A 22 -1.88 -5.92 5.20
N ASP A 23 -0.77 -6.64 5.27
CA ASP A 23 -0.58 -7.76 6.23
C ASP A 23 -0.31 -7.28 7.66
N LYS A 24 -0.21 -5.96 7.88
CA LYS A 24 0.09 -5.36 9.19
C LYS A 24 -1.18 -4.81 9.83
N SER A 25 -1.84 -5.65 10.63
CA SER A 25 -3.07 -5.30 11.36
C SER A 25 -2.91 -4.03 12.21
N ASN A 26 -1.76 -3.86 12.87
CA ASN A 26 -1.45 -2.66 13.65
C ASN A 26 -1.49 -1.37 12.82
N THR A 27 -1.05 -1.43 11.56
CA THR A 27 -0.99 -0.28 10.64
C THR A 27 -2.39 0.06 10.17
N VAL A 28 -3.15 -0.95 9.74
CA VAL A 28 -4.56 -0.79 9.34
C VAL A 28 -5.38 -0.24 10.51
N ASN A 29 -5.22 -0.81 11.70
CA ASN A 29 -5.95 -0.37 12.90
C ASN A 29 -5.67 1.09 13.25
N ARG A 30 -4.39 1.51 13.19
CA ARG A 30 -4.02 2.91 13.44
C ARG A 30 -4.58 3.88 12.41
N ILE A 31 -4.68 3.45 11.15
CA ILE A 31 -5.28 4.27 10.08
C ILE A 31 -6.79 4.35 10.25
N VAL A 32 -7.47 3.26 10.61
CA VAL A 32 -8.93 3.21 10.71
C VAL A 32 -9.42 3.88 12.00
N ASN A 33 -8.85 3.50 13.14
CA ASN A 33 -9.34 3.89 14.47
C ASN A 33 -8.59 5.09 15.07
N GLY A 34 -7.52 5.55 14.42
CA GLY A 34 -6.65 6.60 14.95
C GLY A 34 -5.73 6.11 16.09
N GLY A 35 -5.02 7.06 16.72
CA GLY A 35 -4.11 6.80 17.85
C GLY A 35 -2.62 7.00 17.52
N HIS A 36 -2.20 8.25 17.30
CA HIS A 36 -0.90 8.55 16.66
C HIS A 36 -0.09 9.71 17.25
N ARG A 37 -0.65 10.50 18.17
CA ARG A 37 -0.04 11.76 18.67
C ARG A 37 1.35 11.62 19.31
N LEU A 38 1.75 10.40 19.71
CA LEU A 38 3.05 10.14 20.35
C LEU A 38 3.93 9.13 19.57
N SER A 39 3.56 8.76 18.33
CA SER A 39 4.37 7.81 17.56
C SER A 39 5.39 8.54 16.68
N ASN A 40 6.55 7.93 16.45
CA ASN A 40 7.58 8.43 15.52
C ASN A 40 7.07 8.66 14.08
N PHE A 41 5.88 8.15 13.75
CA PHE A 41 5.24 8.27 12.44
C PHE A 41 3.89 9.00 12.50
N GLY A 42 3.65 9.79 13.57
CA GLY A 42 2.40 10.52 13.77
C GLY A 42 2.04 11.42 12.58
N HIS A 43 3.02 12.19 12.08
CA HIS A 43 2.87 13.06 10.91
C HIS A 43 2.36 12.31 9.66
N ILE A 44 2.84 11.10 9.39
CA ILE A 44 2.39 10.30 8.24
C ILE A 44 0.92 9.90 8.42
N LEU A 45 0.51 9.55 9.64
CA LEU A 45 -0.87 9.16 9.93
C LEU A 45 -1.81 10.37 9.85
N ASP A 46 -1.38 11.54 10.33
CA ASP A 46 -2.13 12.80 10.20
C ASP A 46 -2.36 13.15 8.73
N GLU A 47 -1.35 12.99 7.87
CA GLU A 47 -1.49 13.18 6.43
C GLU A 47 -2.46 12.18 5.79
N ILE A 48 -2.42 10.91 6.18
CA ILE A 48 -3.38 9.90 5.70
C ILE A 48 -4.80 10.30 6.10
N ASP A 49 -5.00 10.83 7.30
CA ASP A 49 -6.31 11.29 7.75
C ASP A 49 -6.81 12.52 6.97
N VAL A 50 -5.92 13.45 6.61
CA VAL A 50 -6.25 14.54 5.68
C VAL A 50 -6.70 13.99 4.33
N ILE A 51 -5.95 13.04 3.75
CA ILE A 51 -6.28 12.42 2.46
C ILE A 51 -7.63 11.70 2.51
N LYS A 52 -7.88 10.92 3.57
CA LYS A 52 -9.13 10.18 3.79
C LYS A 52 -10.34 11.10 3.80
N ARG A 53 -10.25 12.23 4.51
CA ARG A 53 -11.33 13.23 4.55
C ARG A 53 -11.66 13.80 3.17
N GLY A 54 -10.66 13.94 2.30
CA GLY A 54 -10.82 14.44 0.94
C GLY A 54 -11.11 13.37 -0.13
N SER A 55 -11.17 12.09 0.24
CA SER A 55 -11.30 10.97 -0.71
C SER A 55 -12.39 9.98 -0.26
N PRO A 56 -13.68 10.30 -0.49
CA PRO A 56 -14.78 9.40 -0.16
C PRO A 56 -14.62 8.03 -0.85
N GLY A 57 -14.96 6.96 -0.14
CA GLY A 57 -14.89 5.59 -0.69
C GLY A 57 -13.54 4.88 -0.50
N MET A 58 -12.55 5.55 0.10
CA MET A 58 -11.28 4.94 0.46
C MET A 58 -11.46 3.96 1.64
N LYS A 59 -11.18 2.68 1.43
CA LYS A 59 -11.28 1.64 2.47
C LYS A 59 -9.91 1.07 2.80
N PHE A 60 -9.77 0.60 4.04
CA PHE A 60 -8.55 -0.05 4.52
C PHE A 60 -8.90 -1.42 5.12
N ARG A 61 -8.12 -2.44 4.78
CA ARG A 61 -8.35 -3.81 5.22
C ARG A 61 -7.05 -4.50 5.60
N CYS A 62 -7.11 -5.31 6.64
CA CYS A 62 -6.04 -6.25 6.93
C CYS A 62 -6.22 -7.51 6.06
N THR A 63 -5.16 -7.92 5.38
CA THR A 63 -5.16 -9.13 4.55
C THR A 63 -4.13 -10.14 5.09
N SER A 64 -4.14 -11.37 4.58
CA SER A 64 -3.15 -12.37 4.97
C SER A 64 -1.78 -12.05 4.38
N LYS A 65 -0.70 -12.52 5.03
CA LYS A 65 0.65 -12.39 4.49
C LYS A 65 0.80 -13.07 3.11
N ILE A 66 0.02 -14.10 2.84
CA ILE A 66 0.01 -14.81 1.55
C ILE A 66 -0.56 -13.91 0.45
N ALA A 67 -1.70 -13.26 0.72
CA ALA A 67 -2.30 -12.31 -0.21
C ALA A 67 -1.41 -11.07 -0.42
N ASN A 68 -0.65 -10.64 0.59
CA ASN A 68 0.28 -9.52 0.49
C ASN A 68 1.66 -9.87 -0.12
N ARG A 69 1.83 -11.08 -0.69
CA ARG A 69 3.14 -11.54 -1.21
C ARG A 69 3.68 -10.65 -2.32
N ALA A 70 2.83 -10.15 -3.22
CA ALA A 70 3.27 -9.28 -4.32
C ALA A 70 3.92 -8.00 -3.77
N ALA A 71 3.23 -7.31 -2.85
CA ALA A 71 3.77 -6.10 -2.20
C ALA A 71 5.04 -6.41 -1.39
N GLN A 72 5.08 -7.54 -0.69
CA GLN A 72 6.28 -7.96 0.05
C GLN A 72 7.46 -8.21 -0.89
N TRP A 73 7.24 -8.89 -2.01
CA TRP A 73 8.28 -9.17 -2.99
C TRP A 73 8.81 -7.86 -3.59
N LEU A 74 7.91 -6.94 -3.98
CA LEU A 74 8.30 -5.63 -4.50
C LEU A 74 9.11 -4.80 -3.51
N ALA A 75 8.71 -4.82 -2.23
CA ALA A 75 9.44 -4.11 -1.19
C ALA A 75 10.86 -4.67 -1.01
N LYS A 76 11.03 -6.00 -1.08
CA LYS A 76 12.36 -6.63 -1.04
C LYS A 76 13.17 -6.33 -2.28
N TYR A 77 12.57 -6.46 -3.46
CA TYR A 77 13.22 -6.15 -4.72
C TYR A 77 13.76 -4.72 -4.73
N GLY A 78 12.98 -3.74 -4.26
CA GLY A 78 13.44 -2.35 -4.15
C GLY A 78 14.51 -2.11 -3.07
N LEU A 79 14.64 -2.98 -2.06
CA LEU A 79 15.72 -2.89 -1.08
C LEU A 79 17.03 -3.50 -1.62
N ASP A 80 16.91 -4.60 -2.37
CA ASP A 80 18.05 -5.34 -2.90
C ASP A 80 18.64 -4.68 -4.17
N ASN A 81 17.86 -3.86 -4.86
CA ASN A 81 18.30 -3.11 -6.05
C ASN A 81 18.57 -1.64 -5.70
N THR A 82 19.82 -1.21 -5.79
CA THR A 82 20.23 0.19 -5.60
C THR A 82 20.10 1.04 -6.88
N ASN A 83 19.72 0.43 -8.00
CA ASN A 83 19.56 1.12 -9.27
C ASN A 83 18.19 1.81 -9.33
N ASP A 84 18.14 3.00 -9.92
CA ASP A 84 16.89 3.69 -10.22
C ASP A 84 16.16 2.98 -11.37
N LEU A 85 15.30 2.04 -11.00
CA LEU A 85 14.50 1.24 -11.93
C LEU A 85 13.08 1.80 -12.01
N ALA A 86 12.66 2.17 -13.22
CA ALA A 86 11.28 2.51 -13.53
C ALA A 86 10.65 1.43 -14.41
N TRP A 87 9.41 1.04 -14.12
CA TRP A 87 8.65 0.15 -15.01
C TRP A 87 7.97 0.98 -16.09
N MET A 88 8.37 0.75 -17.33
CA MET A 88 7.81 1.47 -18.48
C MET A 88 6.59 0.73 -19.06
N GLU A 89 6.66 -0.60 -19.20
CA GLU A 89 5.67 -1.38 -19.95
C GLU A 89 5.29 -2.71 -19.25
N ASP A 90 6.28 -3.41 -18.69
CA ASP A 90 6.07 -4.72 -18.05
C ASP A 90 6.27 -4.70 -16.53
N MET A 91 5.44 -5.46 -15.81
CA MET A 91 5.67 -5.72 -14.38
C MET A 91 6.85 -6.69 -14.18
N PRO A 92 7.57 -6.63 -13.05
CA PRO A 92 8.62 -7.58 -12.73
C PRO A 92 8.12 -9.02 -12.80
N GLY A 93 8.89 -9.90 -13.47
CA GLY A 93 8.53 -11.31 -13.63
C GLY A 93 8.27 -12.02 -12.30
N GLY A 94 8.96 -11.61 -11.23
CA GLY A 94 8.81 -12.18 -9.88
C GLY A 94 7.45 -11.93 -9.22
N ILE A 95 6.60 -11.05 -9.77
CA ILE A 95 5.23 -10.84 -9.27
C ILE A 95 4.14 -11.26 -10.26
N ARG A 96 4.48 -11.58 -11.52
CA ARG A 96 3.51 -11.90 -12.57
C ARG A 96 2.55 -13.02 -12.15
N TYR A 97 3.11 -14.13 -11.69
CA TYR A 97 2.33 -15.29 -11.23
C TYR A 97 1.44 -14.97 -10.01
N LEU A 98 1.85 -14.05 -9.14
CA LEU A 98 1.07 -13.64 -7.96
C LEU A 98 -0.13 -12.78 -8.36
N VAL A 99 0.06 -11.89 -9.33
CA VAL A 99 -1.00 -11.01 -9.84
C VAL A 99 -2.01 -11.81 -10.66
N GLU A 100 -1.54 -12.74 -11.49
CA GLU A 100 -2.41 -13.60 -12.31
C GLU A 100 -3.27 -14.53 -11.45
N ALA A 101 -2.72 -15.12 -10.39
CA ALA A 101 -3.49 -15.94 -9.45
C ALA A 101 -4.62 -15.16 -8.76
N TYR A 102 -4.46 -13.85 -8.59
CA TYR A 102 -5.45 -12.98 -7.95
C TYR A 102 -6.62 -12.61 -8.88
N LYS A 103 -6.46 -12.74 -10.21
CA LYS A 103 -7.54 -12.48 -11.19
C LYS A 103 -8.58 -13.61 -11.25
N ILE A 104 -8.31 -14.75 -10.62
CA ILE A 104 -9.12 -15.98 -10.67
C ILE A 104 -9.96 -16.17 -9.39
N MET A 105 -9.83 -15.26 -8.41
CA MET A 105 -10.68 -15.19 -7.20
C MET A 105 -11.70 -14.06 -7.31
#